data_AF-A0A521CXJ2-F1
#
_entry.id   AF-A0A521CXJ2-F1
#
_cell.length_a   1.000
_cell.length_b   1.000
_cell.length_c   1.000
_cell.angle_alpha   90.00
_cell.angle_beta   90.00
_cell.angle_gamma   90.00
#
_symmetry.space_group_name_H-M   'P 1'
#
loop_
_entity.id
_entity.type
_entity.pdbx_description
1 polymer ?
#
loop_
_entity_poly.entity_id
_entity_poly.type
_entity_poly.pdbx_seq_one_letter_code
_entity_poly.pdbx_strand_id
1 'polypeptide(L)'
;MSAPIAIQLDAVQALGEELAALAAELSDDADLCGSTAVSLATAAPGEVSDQAGATGQLWAVLVADLVAGARAASTALLEAVRSYRLADAAVSDRVLAARAALPVGTR
;
A
#
# COMPACT_ATOMS: atom_id res chain seq x y z
N MET A 1 9.64 18.27 -26.70
CA MET A 1 8.68 18.84 -25.74
C MET A 1 8.15 17.68 -24.90
N SER A 2 8.53 17.58 -23.63
CA SER A 2 7.96 16.54 -22.74
C SER A 2 6.51 16.89 -22.46
N ALA A 3 5.59 15.95 -22.73
CA ALA A 3 4.22 16.09 -22.30
C ALA A 3 4.19 16.26 -20.77
N PRO A 4 3.29 17.10 -20.20
CA PRO A 4 3.12 17.14 -18.77
C PRO A 4 2.75 15.73 -18.31
N ILE A 5 3.50 15.19 -17.35
CA ILE A 5 3.15 13.93 -16.68
C ILE A 5 1.86 14.23 -15.91
N ALA A 6 0.72 13.90 -16.53
CA ALA A 6 -0.57 13.92 -15.85
C ALA A 6 -0.61 12.67 -14.96
N ILE A 7 -0.23 12.84 -13.69
CA ILE A 7 -0.45 11.80 -12.69
C ILE A 7 -1.96 11.63 -12.51
N GLN A 8 -2.46 10.43 -12.75
CA GLN A 8 -3.84 10.04 -12.47
C GLN A 8 -3.97 9.75 -10.98
N LEU A 9 -4.17 10.78 -10.15
CA LEU A 9 -4.19 10.64 -8.68
C LEU A 9 -5.22 9.63 -8.19
N ASP A 10 -6.37 9.52 -8.85
CA ASP A 10 -7.41 8.57 -8.47
C ASP A 10 -6.97 7.12 -8.75
N ALA A 11 -6.24 6.89 -9.85
CA ALA A 11 -5.66 5.58 -10.14
C ALA A 11 -4.53 5.22 -9.14
N VAL A 12 -3.73 6.22 -8.73
CA VAL A 12 -2.71 6.02 -7.69
C VAL A 12 -3.35 5.72 -6.33
N GLN A 13 -4.45 6.39 -6.00
CA GLN A 13 -5.21 6.11 -4.79
C GLN A 13 -5.79 4.70 -4.82
N ALA A 14 -6.44 4.32 -5.93
CA ALA A 14 -6.99 2.98 -6.11
C ALA A 14 -5.91 1.90 -5.97
N LEU A 15 -4.74 2.09 -6.58
CA LEU A 15 -3.61 1.18 -6.40
C LEU A 15 -3.14 1.10 -4.93
N GLY A 16 -3.10 2.23 -4.22
CA GLY A 16 -2.79 2.25 -2.79
C GLY A 16 -3.80 1.46 -1.96
N GLU A 17 -5.10 1.59 -2.26
CA GLU A 17 -6.19 0.86 -1.61
C GLU A 17 -6.14 -0.65 -1.94
N GLU A 18 -5.89 -1.01 -3.20
CA GLU A 18 -5.71 -2.40 -3.64
C GLU A 18 -4.53 -3.06 -2.93
N LEU A 19 -3.40 -2.37 -2.77
CA LEU A 19 -2.24 -2.87 -2.03
C LEU A 19 -2.54 -3.04 -0.53
N ALA A 20 -3.35 -2.16 0.06
CA ALA A 20 -3.80 -2.33 1.44
C ALA A 20 -4.68 -3.57 1.61
N ALA A 21 -5.63 -3.77 0.68
CA ALA A 21 -6.51 -4.94 0.67
C ALA A 21 -5.70 -6.23 0.48
N LEU A 22 -4.80 -6.26 -0.50
CA LEU A 22 -3.91 -7.40 -0.74
C LEU A 22 -3.06 -7.71 0.50
N ALA A 23 -2.54 -6.69 1.19
CA ALA A 23 -1.77 -6.91 2.40
C ALA A 23 -2.60 -7.42 3.58
N ALA A 24 -3.91 -7.15 3.61
CA ALA A 24 -4.82 -7.73 4.60
C ALA A 24 -5.06 -9.21 4.29
N GLU A 25 -5.41 -9.53 3.04
CA GLU A 25 -5.63 -10.92 2.58
C GLU A 25 -4.39 -11.79 2.82
N LEU A 26 -3.21 -11.32 2.43
CA LEU A 26 -1.95 -12.05 2.66
C LEU A 26 -1.57 -12.19 4.14
N SER A 27 -2.03 -11.28 5.01
CA SER A 27 -1.77 -11.37 6.45
C SER A 27 -2.53 -12.55 7.06
N ASP A 28 -3.78 -12.75 6.66
CA ASP A 28 -4.59 -13.87 7.11
C ASP A 28 -3.99 -15.21 6.60
N ASP A 29 -3.50 -15.22 5.36
CA ASP A 29 -2.81 -16.38 4.78
C ASP A 29 -1.47 -16.69 5.48
N ALA A 30 -0.71 -15.68 5.90
CA ALA A 30 0.55 -15.87 6.62
C ALA A 30 0.33 -16.61 7.95
N ASP A 31 -0.71 -16.23 8.71
CA ASP A 31 -1.08 -16.86 9.97
C ASP A 31 -1.53 -18.32 9.76
N LEU A 32 -2.30 -18.58 8.69
CA LEU A 32 -2.70 -19.93 8.29
C LEU A 32 -1.48 -20.79 7.89
N CYS A 33 -0.54 -20.22 7.13
CA CYS A 33 0.69 -20.90 6.74
C CYS A 33 1.54 -21.25 7.97
N GLY A 34 1.70 -20.31 8.91
CA GLY A 34 2.45 -20.53 10.14
C GLY A 34 1.85 -21.64 11.01
N SER A 35 0.54 -21.64 11.21
CA SER A 35 -0.16 -22.70 11.98
C SER A 35 -0.09 -24.06 11.29
N THR A 36 -0.18 -24.10 9.95
CA THR A 36 -0.04 -25.33 9.17
C THR A 36 1.39 -25.88 9.24
N ALA A 37 2.41 -25.01 9.20
CA ALA A 37 3.80 -25.41 9.34
C ALA A 37 4.08 -26.08 10.69
N VAL A 38 3.51 -25.54 11.79
CA VAL A 38 3.59 -26.17 13.12
C VAL A 38 2.91 -27.55 13.13
N SER A 39 1.76 -27.67 12.47
CA SER A 39 1.05 -28.95 12.35
C SER A 39 1.88 -29.99 11.58
N LEU A 40 2.53 -29.59 10.48
CA LEU A 40 3.39 -30.46 9.68
C LEU A 40 4.64 -30.92 10.43
N ALA A 41 5.24 -30.03 11.22
CA ALA A 41 6.40 -30.32 12.06
C ALA A 41 6.10 -31.37 13.15
N THR A 42 4.84 -31.50 13.54
CA THR A 42 4.41 -32.38 14.64
C THR A 42 3.59 -33.59 14.18
N ALA A 43 3.32 -33.72 12.88
CA ALA A 43 2.45 -34.76 12.33
C ALA A 43 3.02 -36.18 12.45
N ALA A 44 4.34 -36.35 12.35
CA ALA A 44 5.02 -37.62 12.54
C ALA A 44 6.48 -37.39 12.98
N PRO A 45 7.11 -38.35 13.69
CA PRO A 45 8.55 -38.30 13.92
C PRO A 45 9.31 -38.50 12.60
N GLY A 46 10.35 -37.70 12.40
CA GLY A 46 11.35 -37.95 11.35
C GLY A 46 11.56 -36.78 10.40
N GLU A 47 12.59 -36.93 9.59
CA GLU A 47 13.18 -35.91 8.73
C GLU A 47 12.17 -35.25 7.77
N VAL A 48 11.15 -36.00 7.32
CA VAL A 48 10.10 -35.46 6.42
C VAL A 48 9.24 -34.42 7.14
N SER A 49 8.82 -34.68 8.37
CA SER A 49 8.03 -33.72 9.16
C SER A 49 8.88 -32.52 9.57
N ASP A 50 10.14 -32.73 9.94
CA ASP A 50 11.08 -31.65 10.26
C ASP A 50 11.27 -30.73 9.05
N GLN A 51 11.51 -31.31 7.86
CA GLN A 51 11.71 -30.55 6.64
C GLN A 51 10.44 -29.83 6.19
N ALA A 52 9.26 -30.48 6.30
CA ALA A 52 7.98 -29.87 5.98
C ALA A 52 7.67 -28.68 6.89
N GLY A 53 7.93 -28.84 8.20
CA GLY A 53 7.82 -27.77 9.18
C GLY A 53 8.74 -26.58 8.88
N ALA A 54 10.03 -26.84 8.65
CA ALA A 54 11.01 -25.82 8.30
C ALA A 54 10.63 -25.07 7.01
N THR A 55 10.21 -25.81 5.98
CA THR A 55 9.76 -25.22 4.70
C THR A 55 8.52 -24.34 4.90
N GLY A 56 7.55 -24.82 5.69
CA GLY A 56 6.36 -24.04 6.01
C GLY A 56 6.66 -22.76 6.79
N GLN A 57 7.62 -22.80 7.72
CA GLN A 57 8.05 -21.61 8.47
C GLN A 57 8.74 -20.59 7.56
N LEU A 58 9.64 -21.03 6.67
CA LEU A 58 10.27 -20.15 5.68
C LEU A 58 9.23 -19.51 4.75
N TRP A 59 8.20 -20.27 4.36
CA TRP A 59 7.09 -19.74 3.57
C TRP A 59 6.30 -18.68 4.33
N ALA A 60 5.97 -18.92 5.60
CA ALA A 60 5.26 -17.94 6.43
C ALA A 60 6.05 -16.62 6.57
N VAL A 61 7.39 -16.70 6.73
CA VAL A 61 8.26 -15.52 6.74
C VAL A 61 8.21 -14.76 5.41
N LEU A 62 8.29 -15.45 4.28
CA LEU A 62 8.22 -14.82 2.96
C LEU A 62 6.88 -14.09 2.75
N VAL A 63 5.76 -14.70 3.17
CA VAL A 63 4.44 -14.06 3.07
C VAL A 63 4.38 -12.83 3.97
N ALA A 64 4.92 -12.90 5.20
CA ALA A 64 4.98 -11.76 6.09
C ALA A 64 5.80 -10.58 5.52
N ASP A 65 6.92 -10.86 4.85
CA ASP A 65 7.72 -9.85 4.16
C ASP A 65 6.93 -9.20 3.00
N LEU A 66 6.17 -9.98 2.25
CA LEU A 66 5.28 -9.49 1.18
C LEU A 66 4.19 -8.56 1.75
N VAL A 67 3.56 -8.96 2.85
CA VAL A 67 2.57 -8.15 3.57
C VAL A 67 3.18 -6.81 4.00
N ALA A 68 4.37 -6.83 4.59
CA ALA A 68 5.06 -5.63 5.03
C ALA A 68 5.37 -4.70 3.83
N GLY A 69 5.86 -5.26 2.72
CA GLY A 69 6.12 -4.52 1.49
C GLY A 69 4.85 -3.87 0.89
N ALA A 70 3.76 -4.63 0.81
CA ALA A 70 2.49 -4.13 0.29
C ALA A 70 1.90 -3.02 1.18
N ARG A 71 1.95 -3.16 2.52
CA ARG A 71 1.54 -2.09 3.45
C ARG A 71 2.39 -0.82 3.31
N ALA A 72 3.70 -0.97 3.19
CA ALA A 72 4.60 0.16 3.03
C ALA A 72 4.33 0.91 1.71
N ALA A 73 4.17 0.19 0.60
CA ALA A 73 3.84 0.76 -0.69
C ALA A 73 2.47 1.46 -0.67
N SER A 74 1.44 0.80 -0.12
CA SER A 74 0.10 1.37 0.06
C SER A 74 0.16 2.70 0.82
N THR A 75 0.81 2.70 1.99
CA THR A 75 0.94 3.89 2.85
C THR A 75 1.59 5.04 2.11
N ALA A 76 2.72 4.77 1.44
CA ALA A 76 3.45 5.78 0.68
C ALA A 76 2.61 6.40 -0.44
N LEU A 77 1.86 5.58 -1.19
CA LEU A 77 1.00 6.06 -2.28
C LEU A 77 -0.16 6.92 -1.76
N LEU A 78 -0.84 6.47 -0.70
CA LEU A 78 -1.97 7.21 -0.13
C LEU A 78 -1.52 8.55 0.50
N GLU A 79 -0.39 8.56 1.18
CA GLU A 79 0.21 9.80 1.72
C GLU A 79 0.65 10.76 0.62
N ALA A 80 1.23 10.23 -0.47
CA ALA A 80 1.61 11.04 -1.63
C ALA A 80 0.38 11.69 -2.30
N VAL A 81 -0.70 10.93 -2.52
CA VAL A 81 -1.96 11.46 -3.07
C VAL A 81 -2.54 12.53 -2.16
N ARG A 82 -2.60 12.27 -0.85
CA ARG A 82 -3.09 13.25 0.14
C ARG A 82 -2.27 14.52 0.10
N SER A 83 -0.95 14.40 0.12
CA SER A 83 -0.03 15.54 0.09
C SER A 83 -0.19 16.37 -1.18
N TYR A 84 -0.35 15.70 -2.32
CA TYR A 84 -0.57 16.37 -3.60
C TYR A 84 -1.90 17.16 -3.59
N ARG A 85 -3.00 16.54 -3.15
CA ARG A 85 -4.31 17.20 -3.09
C ARG A 85 -4.32 18.41 -2.15
N LEU A 86 -3.60 18.33 -1.02
CA LEU A 86 -3.44 19.47 -0.11
C LEU A 86 -2.63 20.61 -0.76
N ALA A 87 -1.56 20.28 -1.48
CA ALA A 87 -0.77 21.28 -2.19
C ALA A 87 -1.57 21.96 -3.31
N ASP A 88 -2.36 21.18 -4.07
CA ASP A 88 -3.23 21.69 -5.12
C ASP A 88 -4.32 22.63 -4.59
N ALA A 89 -4.97 22.25 -3.47
CA ALA A 89 -5.94 23.11 -2.79
C ALA A 89 -5.30 24.44 -2.35
N ALA A 90 -4.12 24.39 -1.73
CA ALA A 90 -3.40 25.60 -1.29
C ALA A 90 -2.96 26.50 -2.46
N VAL A 91 -2.66 25.95 -3.65
CA VAL A 91 -2.41 26.73 -4.86
C VAL A 91 -3.72 27.37 -5.36
N SER A 92 -4.78 26.57 -5.45
CA SER A 92 -6.10 27.02 -5.91
C SER A 92 -6.67 28.14 -5.05
N ASP A 93 -6.58 28.03 -3.73
CA ASP A 93 -7.00 29.06 -2.78
C ASP A 93 -6.25 30.38 -2.99
N ARG A 94 -4.91 30.32 -3.19
CA ARG A 94 -4.10 31.50 -3.47
C ARG A 94 -4.49 32.17 -4.79
N VAL A 95 -4.78 31.38 -5.83
CA VAL A 95 -5.23 31.89 -7.13
C VAL A 95 -6.60 32.55 -7.02
N LEU A 96 -7.54 31.94 -6.29
CA LEU A 96 -8.87 32.50 -6.05
C LEU A 96 -8.79 33.79 -5.24
N ALA A 97 -7.99 33.83 -4.18
CA ALA A 97 -7.76 35.03 -3.37
C ALA A 97 -7.15 36.17 -4.20
N ALA A 98 -6.14 35.87 -5.03
CA ALA A 98 -5.52 36.85 -5.92
C ALA A 98 -6.52 37.42 -6.93
N ARG A 99 -7.42 36.58 -7.48
CA ARG A 99 -8.49 37.02 -8.39
C ARG A 99 -9.52 37.90 -7.70
N ALA A 100 -9.91 37.58 -6.47
CA ALA A 100 -10.86 38.37 -5.69
C ALA A 100 -10.29 39.74 -5.27
N ALA A 101 -8.96 39.85 -5.11
CA ALA A 101 -8.29 41.09 -4.78
C ALA A 101 -8.10 42.05 -5.96
N LEU A 102 -8.33 41.60 -7.21
CA LEU A 102 -8.31 42.48 -8.36
C LEU A 102 -9.54 43.41 -8.30
N PRO A 103 -9.36 44.74 -8.38
CA PRO A 103 -10.50 45.66 -8.36
C PRO A 103 -11.42 45.35 -9.53
N VAL A 104 -12.71 45.16 -9.25
CA VAL A 104 -13.76 45.16 -10.28
C VAL A 104 -13.69 46.53 -10.94
N GLY A 105 -13.14 46.58 -12.14
CA GLY A 105 -13.05 47.81 -12.91
C GLY A 105 -14.42 48.47 -12.96
N THR A 106 -14.53 49.64 -12.33
CA THR A 106 -15.67 50.54 -12.50
C THR A 106 -15.75 50.88 -13.99
N ARG A 107 -16.71 50.27 -14.68
CA ARG A 107 -17.22 50.77 -15.96
C ARG A 107 -18.13 51.97 -15.71
#